data_AF-A0A4P6EQV2-F1
#
_entry.id   AF-A0A4P6EQV2-F1
#
_cell.length_a   1.000
_cell.length_b   1.000
_cell.length_c   1.000
_cell.angle_alpha   90.00
_cell.angle_beta   90.00
_cell.angle_gamma   90.00
#
_symmetry.space_group_name_H-M   'P 1'
#
loop_
_entity.id
_entity.type
_entity.pdbx_description
1 polymer ?
#
loop_
_entity_poly.entity_id
_entity_poly.type
_entity_poly.pdbx_seq_one_letter_code
_entity_poly.pdbx_strand_id
1 'polypeptide(L)'
;MVRARPAARHRAGDGVGRAVNAPRPSGGVRVSAPGGPRGQRPEDDARLRAADGERGAGTVLVLCLAAVVLLLGLGLATLGTAQVTRDAAQGAADLAALAGATALRDGLDPCGTAREAAVRNHASLASCDLEDGGIVGVVVTRPMPAVPAWAGGEAGARARAGPRLGPG
;
A
#
# COMPACT_ATOMS: atom_id res chain seq x y z
N MET A 1 14.13 3.09 -15.36
CA MET A 1 14.79 1.82 -15.70
C MET A 1 15.08 1.06 -14.42
N VAL A 2 14.17 0.17 -13.99
CA VAL A 2 14.30 -0.61 -12.75
C VAL A 2 14.68 -2.04 -13.12
N ARG A 3 15.80 -2.50 -12.57
CA ARG A 3 16.54 -3.70 -12.96
C ARG A 3 16.00 -4.91 -12.19
N ALA A 4 15.48 -5.91 -12.92
CA ALA A 4 15.03 -7.19 -12.36
C ALA A 4 16.21 -8.00 -11.79
N ARG A 5 16.00 -8.68 -10.65
CA ARG A 5 16.92 -9.69 -10.09
C ARG A 5 16.37 -11.10 -10.35
N PRO A 6 17.18 -12.05 -10.87
CA PRO A 6 16.71 -13.38 -11.25
C PRO A 6 16.76 -14.40 -10.10
N ALA A 7 15.95 -15.44 -10.28
CA ALA A 7 15.75 -16.60 -9.42
C ALA A 7 16.98 -17.53 -9.35
N ALA A 8 17.17 -18.19 -8.20
CA ALA A 8 18.06 -19.33 -8.05
C ALA A 8 17.26 -20.56 -7.60
N ARG A 9 17.16 -21.55 -8.50
CA ARG A 9 16.67 -22.90 -8.24
C ARG A 9 17.85 -23.75 -7.77
N HIS A 10 17.70 -24.50 -6.68
CA HIS A 10 18.65 -25.56 -6.30
C HIS A 10 18.09 -26.95 -6.66
N ARG A 11 18.98 -27.74 -7.26
CA ARG A 11 18.78 -29.02 -7.93
C ARG A 11 18.64 -30.22 -6.98
N ALA A 12 17.96 -31.22 -7.52
CA ALA A 12 17.97 -32.62 -7.14
C ALA A 12 19.37 -33.25 -7.08
N GLY A 13 19.51 -34.27 -6.23
CA GLY A 13 20.63 -35.20 -6.21
C GLY A 13 20.12 -36.62 -6.10
N ASP A 14 20.08 -37.33 -7.23
CA ASP A 14 19.87 -38.77 -7.33
C ASP A 14 21.17 -39.50 -7.00
N GLY A 15 21.10 -40.54 -6.15
CA GLY A 15 22.22 -41.39 -5.77
C GLY A 15 21.91 -42.85 -6.01
N VAL A 16 22.18 -43.33 -7.24
CA VAL A 16 22.17 -44.75 -7.62
C VAL A 16 23.51 -45.38 -7.22
N GLY A 17 23.49 -46.27 -6.23
CA GLY A 17 24.63 -47.07 -5.80
C GLY A 17 24.43 -48.55 -6.09
N ARG A 18 25.22 -49.07 -7.03
CA ARG A 18 25.28 -50.45 -7.53
C ARG A 18 26.19 -51.29 -6.61
N ALA A 19 25.73 -52.45 -6.13
CA ALA A 19 26.59 -53.47 -5.48
C ALA A 19 26.22 -54.86 -6.02
N VAL A 20 26.93 -55.32 -7.07
CA VAL A 20 27.94 -56.40 -7.08
C VAL A 20 27.67 -57.64 -6.21
N ASN A 21 27.80 -58.78 -6.90
CA ASN A 21 27.47 -60.16 -6.57
C ASN A 21 28.42 -60.76 -5.52
N ALA A 22 27.89 -61.52 -4.55
CA ALA A 22 28.66 -62.35 -3.60
C ALA A 22 27.93 -63.69 -3.36
N PRO A 23 28.67 -64.78 -3.06
CA PRO A 23 28.22 -66.16 -3.28
C PRO A 23 27.22 -66.71 -2.25
N ARG A 24 26.45 -67.72 -2.70
CA ARG A 24 25.38 -68.40 -1.97
C ARG A 24 25.92 -69.40 -0.92
N PRO A 25 25.57 -69.28 0.38
CA PRO A 25 25.69 -70.38 1.31
C PRO A 25 24.47 -71.32 1.23
N SER A 26 24.78 -72.60 1.09
CA SER A 26 23.89 -73.76 1.15
C SER A 26 23.38 -74.03 2.57
N GLY A 27 22.09 -74.35 2.68
CA GLY A 27 21.55 -75.31 3.65
C GLY A 27 21.58 -74.93 5.12
N GLY A 28 20.52 -74.29 5.60
CA GLY A 28 20.19 -74.23 7.02
C GLY A 28 18.68 -74.07 7.20
N VAL A 29 18.02 -75.11 7.74
CA VAL A 29 16.61 -75.06 8.15
C VAL A 29 16.51 -74.02 9.28
N ARG A 30 15.88 -72.87 8.99
CA ARG A 30 15.50 -71.91 10.02
C ARG A 30 14.15 -72.33 10.57
N VAL A 31 14.14 -72.79 11.82
CA VAL A 31 12.92 -72.96 12.60
C VAL A 31 12.33 -71.57 12.81
N SER A 32 11.18 -71.29 12.21
CA SER A 32 10.40 -70.07 12.44
C SER A 32 9.99 -70.03 13.91
N ALA A 33 10.56 -69.09 14.66
CA ALA A 33 9.98 -68.66 15.92
C ALA A 33 8.59 -68.03 15.66
N PRO A 34 7.60 -68.26 16.54
CA PRO A 34 6.31 -67.59 16.43
C PRO A 34 6.51 -66.08 16.57
N GLY A 35 5.90 -65.34 15.64
CA GLY A 35 6.08 -63.90 15.45
C GLY A 35 5.77 -63.11 16.71
N GLY A 36 6.78 -62.41 17.22
CA GLY A 36 6.56 -61.29 18.13
C GLY A 36 5.71 -60.21 17.45
N PRO A 37 4.97 -59.39 18.23
CA PRO A 37 4.20 -58.30 17.65
C PRO A 37 5.15 -57.44 16.83
N ARG A 38 4.81 -57.21 15.56
CA ARG A 38 5.46 -56.15 14.77
C ARG A 38 5.22 -54.86 15.55
N GLY A 39 6.22 -54.43 16.31
CA GLY A 39 6.23 -53.14 16.96
C GLY A 39 6.02 -52.12 15.86
N GLN A 40 4.80 -51.59 15.79
CA GLN A 40 4.48 -50.42 14.99
C GLN A 40 5.44 -49.34 15.49
N ARG A 41 6.39 -48.97 14.62
CA ARG A 41 7.47 -48.07 15.03
C ARG A 41 6.81 -46.73 15.38
N PRO A 42 7.01 -46.20 16.60
CA PRO A 42 6.46 -44.89 16.98
C PRO A 42 6.92 -43.74 16.05
N GLU A 43 7.91 -44.01 15.20
CA GLU A 43 8.45 -43.12 14.18
C GLU A 43 7.46 -42.86 13.02
N ASP A 44 6.62 -43.83 12.66
CA ASP A 44 5.64 -43.67 11.57
C ASP A 44 4.46 -42.79 12.02
N ASP A 45 4.01 -42.95 13.27
CA ASP A 45 2.99 -42.10 13.90
C ASP A 45 3.47 -40.65 14.10
N ALA A 46 4.75 -40.46 14.44
CA ALA A 46 5.34 -39.13 14.59
C ALA A 46 5.40 -38.38 13.25
N ARG A 47 5.69 -39.08 12.14
CA ARG A 47 5.73 -38.49 10.79
C ARG A 47 4.35 -38.10 10.27
N LEU A 48 3.31 -38.91 10.52
CA LEU A 48 1.93 -38.54 10.17
C LEU A 48 1.45 -37.33 10.98
N ARG A 49 1.72 -37.30 12.29
CA ARG A 49 1.37 -36.13 13.13
C ARG A 49 2.13 -34.86 12.74
N ALA A 50 3.40 -34.98 12.35
CA ALA A 50 4.14 -33.85 11.81
C ALA A 50 3.54 -33.38 10.48
N ALA A 51 3.19 -34.27 9.56
CA ALA A 51 2.57 -33.91 8.28
C ALA A 51 1.18 -33.26 8.43
N ASP A 52 0.36 -33.70 9.39
CA ASP A 52 -0.92 -33.06 9.71
C ASP A 52 -0.73 -31.75 10.49
N GLY A 53 0.28 -31.67 11.35
CA GLY A 53 0.71 -30.44 12.03
C GLY A 53 1.20 -29.36 11.06
N GLU A 54 1.92 -29.74 10.01
CA GLU A 54 2.38 -28.85 8.92
C GLU A 54 1.20 -28.29 8.10
N ARG A 55 0.15 -29.08 7.84
CA ARG A 55 -1.07 -28.59 7.17
C ARG A 55 -1.83 -27.58 8.03
N GLY A 56 -1.93 -27.84 9.34
CA GLY A 56 -2.50 -26.91 10.31
C GLY A 56 -1.66 -25.63 10.46
N ALA A 57 -0.35 -25.76 10.62
CA ALA A 57 0.55 -24.62 10.80
C ALA A 57 0.63 -23.74 9.55
N GLY A 58 0.66 -24.33 8.35
CA GLY A 58 0.68 -23.59 7.09
C GLY A 58 -0.56 -22.70 6.91
N THR A 59 -1.74 -23.21 7.24
CA THR A 59 -2.99 -22.41 7.15
C THR A 59 -3.03 -21.30 8.18
N VAL A 60 -2.59 -21.54 9.42
CA VAL A 60 -2.49 -20.50 10.46
C VAL A 60 -1.52 -19.40 10.03
N LEU A 61 -0.34 -19.74 9.50
CA LEU A 61 0.63 -18.75 9.03
C LEU A 61 0.08 -17.90 7.87
N VAL A 62 -0.61 -18.52 6.91
CA VAL A 62 -1.26 -17.79 5.81
C VAL A 62 -2.36 -16.86 6.33
N LEU A 63 -3.18 -17.31 7.28
CA LEU A 63 -4.21 -16.47 7.91
C LEU A 63 -3.60 -15.30 8.68
N CYS A 64 -2.52 -15.52 9.44
CA CYS A 64 -1.82 -14.44 10.13
C CYS A 64 -1.23 -13.43 9.15
N LEU A 65 -0.55 -13.88 8.08
CA LEU A 65 -0.01 -12.98 7.06
C LEU A 65 -1.12 -12.20 6.35
N ALA A 66 -2.21 -12.86 5.98
CA ALA A 66 -3.38 -12.22 5.38
C ALA A 66 -3.98 -11.17 6.33
N ALA A 67 -4.13 -11.50 7.61
CA ALA A 67 -4.61 -10.56 8.62
C ALA A 67 -3.67 -9.34 8.74
N VAL A 68 -2.35 -9.54 8.78
CA VAL A 68 -1.38 -8.43 8.81
C VAL A 68 -1.50 -7.56 7.56
N VAL A 69 -1.57 -8.15 6.36
CA VAL A 69 -1.74 -7.40 5.10
C VAL A 69 -3.05 -6.62 5.09
N LEU A 70 -4.16 -7.22 5.55
CA LEU A 70 -5.45 -6.54 5.66
C LEU A 70 -5.40 -5.38 6.67
N LEU A 71 -4.78 -5.59 7.84
CA LEU A 71 -4.61 -4.54 8.85
C LEU A 71 -3.74 -3.39 8.33
N LEU A 72 -2.64 -3.69 7.63
CA LEU A 72 -1.81 -2.68 6.98
C LEU A 72 -2.61 -1.94 5.89
N GLY A 73 -3.32 -2.67 5.02
CA GLY A 73 -4.12 -2.08 3.96
C GLY A 73 -5.21 -1.15 4.51
N LEU A 74 -5.89 -1.57 5.58
CA LEU A 74 -6.91 -0.77 6.24
C LEU A 74 -6.30 0.46 6.94
N GLY A 75 -5.15 0.29 7.61
CA GLY A 75 -4.43 1.40 8.23
C GLY A 75 -3.89 2.43 7.22
N LEU A 76 -3.42 1.99 6.05
CA LEU A 76 -3.01 2.89 4.98
C LEU A 76 -4.22 3.60 4.33
N ALA A 77 -5.35 2.90 4.18
CA ALA A 77 -6.57 3.48 3.65
C ALA A 77 -7.11 4.61 4.54
N THR A 78 -7.03 4.46 5.87
CA THR A 78 -7.44 5.52 6.81
C THR A 78 -6.48 6.71 6.82
N LEU A 79 -5.19 6.50 6.60
CA LEU A 79 -4.22 7.60 6.47
C LEU A 79 -4.38 8.36 5.14
N GLY A 80 -4.73 7.65 4.05
CA GLY A 80 -4.91 8.25 2.73
C GLY A 80 -6.09 9.23 2.66
N THR A 81 -7.17 8.99 3.39
CA THR A 81 -8.34 9.89 3.37
C THR A 81 -8.09 11.24 4.04
N ALA A 82 -7.15 11.31 4.98
CA ALA A 82 -6.80 12.54 5.69
C ALA A 82 -5.96 13.52 4.84
N GLN A 83 -5.24 13.03 3.84
CA GLN A 83 -4.37 13.85 2.99
C GLN A 83 -5.12 14.45 1.81
N VAL A 84 -6.07 13.71 1.25
CA VAL A 84 -6.91 14.15 0.10
C VAL A 84 -7.67 15.44 0.40
N THR A 85 -8.03 15.71 1.66
CA THR A 85 -8.79 16.91 2.03
C THR A 85 -7.94 18.18 1.98
N ARG A 86 -6.66 18.11 2.35
CA ARG A 86 -5.73 19.25 2.31
C ARG A 86 -5.33 19.57 0.87
N ASP A 87 -4.99 18.54 0.11
CA ASP A 87 -4.59 18.70 -1.30
C ASP A 87 -5.74 19.28 -2.13
N ALA A 88 -6.99 18.90 -1.82
CA ALA A 88 -8.17 19.49 -2.46
C ALA A 88 -8.35 20.98 -2.15
N ALA A 89 -8.15 21.40 -0.88
CA ALA A 89 -8.24 22.81 -0.51
C ALA A 89 -7.13 23.64 -1.17
N GLN A 90 -5.91 23.10 -1.23
CA GLN A 90 -4.79 23.77 -1.89
C GLN A 90 -5.00 23.87 -3.40
N GLY A 91 -5.45 22.80 -4.06
CA GLY A 91 -5.77 22.83 -5.49
C GLY A 91 -6.88 23.83 -5.83
N ALA A 92 -7.90 23.98 -4.97
CA ALA A 92 -8.91 25.01 -5.13
C ALA A 92 -8.33 26.43 -5.01
N ALA A 93 -7.41 26.64 -4.06
CA ALA A 93 -6.72 27.92 -3.90
C ALA A 93 -5.88 28.26 -5.14
N ASP A 94 -5.11 27.31 -5.65
CA ASP A 94 -4.24 27.49 -6.81
C ASP A 94 -5.04 27.84 -8.07
N LEU A 95 -6.16 27.13 -8.31
CA LEU A 95 -7.06 27.43 -9.43
C LEU A 95 -7.75 28.79 -9.28
N ALA A 96 -8.14 29.18 -8.07
CA ALA A 96 -8.71 30.50 -7.81
C ALA A 96 -7.68 31.62 -8.03
N ALA A 97 -6.44 31.43 -7.58
CA ALA A 97 -5.35 32.38 -7.78
C ALA A 97 -5.04 32.56 -9.28
N LEU A 98 -4.91 31.46 -10.03
CA LEU A 98 -4.66 31.51 -11.47
C LEU A 98 -5.81 32.17 -12.24
N ALA A 99 -7.06 31.86 -11.87
CA ALA A 99 -8.24 32.48 -12.48
C ALA A 99 -8.27 34.00 -12.23
N GLY A 100 -7.97 34.43 -11.00
CA GLY A 100 -7.85 35.84 -10.65
C GLY A 100 -6.70 36.54 -11.39
N ALA A 101 -5.51 35.92 -11.46
CA ALA A 101 -4.37 36.48 -12.18
C ALA A 101 -4.62 36.58 -13.70
N THR A 102 -5.37 35.62 -14.27
CA THR A 102 -5.77 35.65 -15.69
C THR A 102 -6.79 36.78 -15.92
N ALA A 103 -7.82 36.88 -15.07
CA ALA A 103 -8.79 37.97 -15.14
C ALA A 103 -8.13 39.35 -15.01
N LEU A 104 -7.15 39.50 -14.10
CA LEU A 104 -6.38 40.74 -13.96
C LEU A 104 -5.62 41.09 -15.25
N ARG A 105 -5.03 40.09 -15.92
CA ARG A 105 -4.34 40.28 -17.21
C ARG A 105 -5.30 40.65 -18.34
N ASP A 106 -6.51 40.10 -18.32
CA ASP A 106 -7.54 40.35 -19.33
C ASP A 106 -8.35 41.63 -19.05
N GLY A 107 -8.05 42.35 -17.96
CA GLY A 107 -8.76 43.58 -17.55
C GLY A 107 -10.16 43.33 -16.98
N LEU A 108 -10.44 42.11 -16.52
CA LEU A 108 -11.68 41.70 -15.86
C LEU A 108 -11.56 41.82 -14.34
N ASP A 109 -12.66 41.57 -13.61
CA ASP A 109 -12.69 41.56 -12.14
C ASP A 109 -11.93 40.34 -11.56
N PRO A 110 -10.74 40.52 -10.96
CA PRO A 110 -9.91 39.41 -10.49
C PRO A 110 -10.56 38.64 -9.34
N CYS A 111 -11.17 39.36 -8.40
CA CYS A 111 -11.73 38.75 -7.19
C CYS A 111 -13.08 38.09 -7.46
N GLY A 112 -13.88 38.65 -8.37
CA GLY A 112 -15.09 38.00 -8.88
C GLY A 112 -14.78 36.67 -9.56
N THR A 113 -13.84 36.66 -10.50
CA THR A 113 -13.44 35.44 -11.21
C THR A 113 -12.78 34.42 -10.29
N ALA A 114 -11.94 34.85 -9.35
CA ALA A 114 -11.34 33.97 -8.34
C ALA A 114 -12.41 33.32 -7.44
N ARG A 115 -13.43 34.07 -7.02
CA ARG A 115 -14.56 33.53 -6.23
C ARG A 115 -15.32 32.47 -7.01
N GLU A 116 -15.62 32.73 -8.28
CA GLU A 116 -16.34 31.77 -9.11
C GLU A 116 -15.54 30.48 -9.31
N ALA A 117 -14.23 30.60 -9.51
CA ALA A 117 -13.31 29.46 -9.57
C ALA A 117 -13.27 28.69 -8.24
N ALA A 118 -13.25 29.36 -7.08
CA ALA A 118 -13.29 28.70 -5.78
C ALA A 118 -14.60 27.90 -5.61
N VAL A 119 -15.75 28.50 -5.93
CA VAL A 119 -17.07 27.84 -5.80
C VAL A 119 -17.18 26.62 -6.71
N ARG A 120 -16.70 26.71 -7.96
CA ARG A 120 -16.65 25.56 -8.89
C ARG A 120 -15.78 24.41 -8.36
N ASN A 121 -14.83 24.70 -7.48
CA ASN A 121 -13.95 23.72 -6.83
C ASN A 121 -14.39 23.36 -5.39
N HIS A 122 -15.67 23.60 -5.07
CA HIS A 122 -16.26 23.30 -3.77
C HIS A 122 -15.58 24.01 -2.58
N ALA A 123 -15.05 25.22 -2.81
CA ALA A 123 -14.47 26.07 -1.79
C ALA A 123 -15.14 27.45 -1.78
N SER A 124 -15.09 28.12 -0.64
CA SER A 124 -15.50 29.52 -0.48
C SER A 124 -14.28 30.42 -0.42
N LEU A 125 -14.34 31.57 -1.09
CA LEU A 125 -13.31 32.59 -1.01
C LEU A 125 -13.43 33.37 0.30
N ALA A 126 -12.42 33.28 1.16
CA ALA A 126 -12.35 33.98 2.44
C ALA A 126 -11.69 35.37 2.29
N SER A 127 -10.64 35.48 1.49
CA SER A 127 -10.01 36.77 1.14
C SER A 127 -9.44 36.76 -0.28
N CYS A 128 -9.34 37.95 -0.87
CA CYS A 128 -8.71 38.19 -2.16
C CYS A 128 -7.97 39.52 -2.07
N ASP A 129 -6.66 39.47 -2.28
CA ASP A 129 -5.74 40.59 -2.16
C ASP A 129 -5.01 40.78 -3.49
N LEU A 130 -4.95 42.02 -3.95
CA LEU A 130 -4.19 42.43 -5.12
C LEU A 130 -2.89 43.06 -4.63
N GLU A 131 -1.78 42.49 -5.04
CA GLU A 131 -0.44 42.96 -4.67
C GLU A 131 0.24 43.63 -5.86
N ASP A 132 1.25 44.44 -5.55
CA ASP A 132 2.07 45.11 -6.55
C ASP A 132 2.70 44.10 -7.53
N GLY A 133 2.85 44.52 -8.80
CA GLY A 133 3.38 43.66 -9.84
C GLY A 133 2.38 42.66 -10.42
N GLY A 134 1.09 42.81 -10.16
CA GLY A 134 0.02 42.00 -10.75
C GLY A 134 -0.08 40.61 -10.15
N ILE A 135 0.25 40.49 -8.86
CA ILE A 135 0.10 39.25 -8.09
C ILE A 135 -1.29 39.26 -7.44
N VAL A 136 -2.01 38.16 -7.59
CA VAL A 136 -3.30 37.92 -6.96
C VAL A 136 -3.14 36.88 -5.88
N GLY A 137 -3.37 37.28 -4.63
CA GLY A 137 -3.40 36.40 -3.47
C GLY A 137 -4.82 36.04 -3.07
N VAL A 138 -5.07 34.77 -2.80
CA VAL A 138 -6.38 34.28 -2.38
C VAL A 138 -6.25 33.37 -1.17
N VAL A 139 -7.25 33.47 -0.29
CA VAL A 139 -7.45 32.52 0.80
C VAL A 139 -8.83 31.88 0.59
N VAL A 140 -8.88 30.56 0.59
CA VAL A 140 -10.12 29.80 0.43
C VAL A 140 -10.34 28.89 1.63
N THR A 141 -11.59 28.60 1.92
CA THR A 141 -12.01 27.63 2.93
C THR A 141 -12.83 26.54 2.26
N ARG A 142 -12.59 25.28 2.64
CA ARG A 142 -13.33 24.11 2.14
C ARG A 142 -13.91 23.33 3.32
N PRO A 143 -15.21 22.99 3.32
CA PRO A 143 -15.77 22.15 4.36
C PRO A 143 -15.17 20.75 4.31
N MET A 144 -14.93 20.15 5.48
CA MET A 144 -14.42 18.79 5.64
C MET A 144 -15.49 17.88 6.27
N PRO A 145 -16.34 17.20 5.46
CA PRO A 145 -17.43 16.38 5.99
C PRO A 145 -16.97 15.19 6.83
N ALA A 146 -15.75 14.71 6.59
CA ALA A 146 -15.16 13.59 7.31
C ALA A 146 -14.58 13.98 8.68
N VAL A 147 -14.51 15.29 9.01
CA VAL A 147 -13.98 15.78 10.28
C VAL A 147 -15.15 16.26 11.15
N PRO A 148 -15.26 15.79 12.40
CA PRO A 148 -16.27 16.30 13.32
C PRO A 148 -16.17 17.83 13.50
N ALA A 149 -17.30 18.52 13.54
CA ALA A 149 -17.34 19.99 13.62
C ALA A 149 -16.53 20.57 14.81
N TRP A 150 -16.48 19.86 15.94
CA TRP A 150 -15.70 20.25 17.13
C TRP A 150 -14.18 20.22 16.95
N ALA A 151 -13.68 19.59 15.88
CA ALA A 151 -12.26 19.48 15.55
C ALA A 151 -11.81 20.45 14.44
N GLY A 152 -12.64 21.43 14.07
CA GLY A 152 -12.34 22.39 12.99
C GLY A 152 -12.70 21.85 11.62
N GLY A 153 -14.00 21.73 11.35
CA GLY A 153 -14.58 21.16 10.12
C GLY A 153 -14.32 21.95 8.81
N GLU A 154 -13.34 22.85 8.78
CA GLU A 154 -12.98 23.65 7.61
C GLU A 154 -11.47 23.65 7.37
N ALA A 155 -11.07 23.40 6.12
CA ALA A 155 -9.69 23.48 5.66
C ALA A 155 -9.47 24.83 5.00
N GLY A 156 -8.64 25.67 5.61
CA GLY A 156 -8.14 26.89 4.98
C GLY A 156 -6.91 26.62 4.13
N ALA A 157 -6.86 27.20 2.93
CA ALA A 157 -5.70 27.17 2.04
C ALA A 157 -5.44 28.54 1.44
N ARG A 158 -4.17 28.82 1.12
CA ARG A 158 -3.75 30.09 0.50
C ARG A 158 -2.91 29.83 -0.73
N ALA A 159 -3.11 30.66 -1.75
CA ALA A 159 -2.34 30.61 -2.98
C ALA A 159 -2.10 32.02 -3.52
N ARG A 160 -1.02 32.17 -4.30
CA ARG A 160 -0.66 33.43 -4.96
C ARG A 160 -0.23 33.15 -6.39
N ALA A 161 -0.73 33.94 -7.33
CA ALA A 161 -0.39 33.83 -8.74
C ALA A 161 -0.08 35.21 -9.32
N GLY A 162 0.97 35.30 -10.11
CA GLY A 162 1.37 36.56 -10.77
C GLY A 162 2.28 36.30 -11.96
N PRO A 163 2.61 37.35 -12.72
CA PRO A 163 3.50 37.25 -13.87
C PRO A 163 4.88 36.72 -13.46
N ARG A 164 5.51 35.92 -14.33
CA ARG A 164 6.95 35.65 -14.19
C ARG A 164 7.70 36.95 -14.44
N LEU A 165 8.50 37.38 -13.47
CA LEU A 165 9.47 38.45 -13.65
C LEU A 165 10.47 37.98 -14.71
N GLY A 166 10.34 38.49 -15.93
CA GLY A 166 11.34 38.33 -16.98
C GLY A 166 12.41 39.42 -16.85
N PRO A 167 13.65 39.17 -17.29
CA PRO A 167 14.65 40.24 -17.40
C PRO A 167 14.17 41.25 -18.44
N GLY A 168 14.07 42.51 -18.02
CA GLY A 168 13.84 43.67 -18.89
C GLY A 168 15.12 44.13 -19.56
#